data_AF-A0A970P2T9-F1
#
_entry.id   AF-A0A970P2T9-F1
#
_cell.length_a   1.000
_cell.length_b   1.000
_cell.length_c   1.000
_cell.angle_alpha   90.00
_cell.angle_beta   90.00
_cell.angle_gamma   90.00
#
_symmetry.space_group_name_H-M   'P 1'
#
loop_
_entity.id
_entity.type
_entity.pdbx_description
1 polymer ?
#
loop_
_entity_poly.entity_id
_entity_poly.type
_entity_poly.pdbx_seq_one_letter_code
_entity_poly.pdbx_strand_id
1 'polypeptide(L)'
;MKILSVILFIILTLPLSSQNIVEFRGKNRSGRYEEKGLLKEWPVAGPELILKIEGFGKGYSQPVFAEGKIFVTGQKYDTVDVLSAYDLNGTLLWETAYGRSWTRSYSETRSTPTNEDNRIYVSSGIGQLNCINATTGEIIWNVDVISEYGGTIHQHGDAECPLIVGELVVFTTGGDENTLVAFNKHSGSPVWKTRSLGGAKSYASPVLAEFEGKKFILVQTTRNLVAADPSDGRILWSYDLIQYHIGSQGKGANTNPALVFNNEVFVTSGYDHPATLFSIKDENMAVELKWKNETFNTHIGGVVMVEGNLYGSNWQHNALGKWVSVNCETGETNWEEEWYNKGSIIFADGMLYLYEEKSGNVALVKPSPESLKIISTFKVNDGEGPHWAHPAIYDQKLFIRHGSVLMVYNLKK
;
A
#
# COMPACT_ATOMS: atom_id res chain seq x y z
N MET A 1 47.69 -53.81 9.22
CA MET A 1 47.55 -52.35 9.30
C MET A 1 46.76 -51.86 8.08
N LYS A 2 45.50 -51.48 8.26
CA LYS A 2 44.73 -50.69 7.27
C LYS A 2 44.13 -49.52 8.05
N ILE A 3 44.63 -48.32 7.76
CA ILE A 3 44.12 -47.07 8.34
C ILE A 3 43.05 -46.56 7.37
N LEU A 4 41.81 -46.50 7.84
CA LEU A 4 40.70 -45.88 7.12
C LEU A 4 40.64 -44.41 7.56
N SER A 5 41.00 -43.48 6.67
CA SER A 5 40.79 -42.05 6.88
C SER A 5 39.36 -41.69 6.51
N VAL A 6 38.55 -41.27 7.49
CA VAL A 6 37.23 -40.68 7.26
C VAL A 6 37.42 -39.17 7.13
N ILE A 7 37.12 -38.61 5.96
CA ILE A 7 37.10 -37.17 5.70
C ILE A 7 35.71 -36.66 6.06
N LEU A 8 35.63 -35.80 7.07
CA LEU A 8 34.40 -35.14 7.51
C LEU A 8 34.20 -33.86 6.68
N PHE A 9 33.21 -33.85 5.79
CA PHE A 9 32.80 -32.64 5.07
C PHE A 9 31.94 -31.77 5.98
N ILE A 10 32.47 -30.62 6.40
CA ILE A 10 31.70 -29.58 7.10
C ILE A 10 30.96 -28.76 6.02
N ILE A 11 29.65 -28.95 5.92
CA ILE A 11 28.78 -28.12 5.09
C ILE A 11 28.54 -26.81 5.86
N LEU A 12 29.19 -25.72 5.45
CA LEU A 12 28.82 -24.37 5.90
C LEU A 12 27.48 -24.00 5.28
N THR A 13 26.40 -24.11 6.04
CA THR A 13 25.13 -23.46 5.71
C THR A 13 25.29 -21.96 6.00
N LEU A 14 25.57 -21.16 4.97
CA LEU A 14 25.38 -19.71 5.07
C LEU A 14 23.89 -19.46 5.36
N PRO A 15 23.53 -18.63 6.36
CA PRO A 15 22.15 -18.23 6.51
C PRO A 15 21.74 -17.52 5.21
N LEU A 16 20.73 -18.06 4.52
CA LEU A 16 20.00 -17.26 3.55
C LEU A 16 19.45 -16.07 4.34
N SER A 17 20.05 -14.91 4.16
CA SER A 17 19.43 -13.67 4.62
C SER A 17 18.14 -13.57 3.81
N SER A 18 16.99 -13.75 4.47
CA SER A 18 15.72 -13.36 3.88
C SER A 18 15.84 -11.89 3.50
N GLN A 19 15.66 -11.56 2.22
CA GLN A 19 15.51 -10.18 1.79
C GLN A 19 14.31 -9.61 2.55
N ASN A 20 14.54 -8.53 3.30
CA ASN A 20 13.49 -7.90 4.10
C ASN A 20 12.89 -6.77 3.27
N ILE A 21 11.72 -7.04 2.69
CA ILE A 21 10.96 -6.03 1.96
C ILE A 21 10.04 -5.32 2.93
N VAL A 22 10.16 -3.99 3.01
CA VAL A 22 9.21 -3.12 3.71
C VAL A 22 8.41 -2.36 2.65
N GLU A 23 7.11 -2.59 2.62
CA GLU A 23 6.20 -2.07 1.60
C GLU A 23 4.97 -1.36 2.19
N PHE A 24 4.24 -0.68 1.32
CA PHE A 24 2.98 -0.02 1.65
C PHE A 24 1.98 -0.98 2.30
N ARG A 25 1.36 -0.56 3.42
CA ARG A 25 0.41 -1.34 4.22
C ARG A 25 0.96 -2.66 4.78
N GLY A 26 2.26 -2.74 5.01
CA GLY A 26 2.90 -3.94 5.55
C GLY A 26 2.90 -5.10 4.57
N LYS A 27 3.26 -6.28 5.06
CA LYS A 27 3.47 -7.48 4.23
C LYS A 27 2.25 -7.80 3.36
N ASN A 28 2.51 -8.07 2.08
CA ASN A 28 1.52 -8.34 1.05
C ASN A 28 0.47 -7.21 0.89
N ARG A 29 0.79 -5.99 1.33
CA ARG A 29 -0.08 -4.80 1.28
C ARG A 29 -1.42 -4.96 1.97
N SER A 30 -1.47 -5.87 2.94
CA SER A 30 -2.70 -6.35 3.58
C SER A 30 -3.26 -5.41 4.65
N GLY A 31 -2.51 -4.38 5.05
CA GLY A 31 -2.82 -3.55 6.22
C GLY A 31 -2.58 -4.25 7.54
N ARG A 32 -1.95 -5.43 7.53
CA ARG A 32 -1.65 -6.22 8.73
C ARG A 32 -0.16 -6.11 9.07
N TYR A 33 0.11 -5.81 10.33
CA TYR A 33 1.44 -5.69 10.91
C TYR A 33 1.66 -6.84 11.90
N GLU A 34 2.86 -7.42 11.88
CA GLU A 34 3.19 -8.65 12.63
C GLU A 34 3.57 -8.36 14.09
N GLU A 35 3.79 -7.09 14.46
CA GLU A 35 4.15 -6.63 15.81
C GLU A 35 3.23 -7.19 16.91
N LYS A 36 3.85 -7.46 18.06
CA LYS A 36 3.23 -8.02 19.27
C LYS A 36 3.61 -7.19 20.50
N GLY A 37 2.90 -7.42 21.61
CA GLY A 37 3.17 -6.71 22.87
C GLY A 37 2.67 -5.27 22.84
N LEU A 38 1.66 -4.99 22.02
CA LEU A 38 1.09 -3.65 21.86
C LEU A 38 0.02 -3.40 22.91
N LEU A 39 -0.09 -2.16 23.37
CA LEU A 39 -1.18 -1.67 24.22
C LEU A 39 -2.54 -2.11 23.67
N LYS A 40 -3.42 -2.58 24.57
CA LYS A 40 -4.80 -2.98 24.25
C LYS A 40 -5.84 -1.93 24.62
N GLU A 41 -5.37 -0.89 25.31
CA GLU A 41 -6.12 0.28 25.72
C GLU A 41 -5.09 1.42 25.84
N TRP A 42 -5.45 2.61 25.38
CA TRP A 42 -4.60 3.79 25.49
C TRP A 42 -5.03 4.65 26.68
N PRO A 43 -4.11 5.45 27.26
CA PRO A 43 -4.49 6.53 28.16
C PRO A 43 -5.50 7.48 27.50
N VAL A 44 -6.26 8.24 28.29
CA VAL A 44 -7.23 9.23 27.79
C VAL A 44 -6.60 10.27 26.84
N ALA A 45 -5.32 10.62 27.06
CA ALA A 45 -4.57 11.52 26.20
C ALA A 45 -4.06 10.87 24.90
N GLY A 46 -4.28 9.57 24.72
CA GLY A 46 -3.64 8.74 23.70
C GLY A 46 -2.33 8.09 24.17
N PRO A 47 -1.72 7.27 23.31
CA PRO A 47 -0.37 6.76 23.55
C PRO A 47 0.64 7.90 23.62
N GLU A 48 1.76 7.67 24.31
CA GLU A 48 2.81 8.68 24.49
C GLU A 48 3.42 9.08 23.14
N LEU A 49 3.38 10.37 22.79
CA LEU A 49 4.11 10.92 21.65
C LEU A 49 5.60 10.99 21.99
N ILE A 50 6.42 10.18 21.33
CA ILE A 50 7.87 10.06 21.62
C ILE A 50 8.76 10.75 20.59
N LEU A 51 8.24 11.04 19.40
CA LEU A 51 8.99 11.73 18.35
C LEU A 51 8.06 12.51 17.43
N LYS A 52 8.50 13.70 17.02
CA LYS A 52 7.89 14.51 15.97
C LYS A 52 8.97 14.90 14.96
N ILE A 53 8.71 14.65 13.68
CA ILE A 53 9.59 15.04 12.56
C ILE A 53 8.80 15.97 11.65
N GLU A 54 9.46 17.04 11.20
CA GLU A 54 8.90 18.06 10.30
C GLU A 54 9.92 18.40 9.20
N GLY A 55 9.50 19.13 8.16
CA GLY A 55 10.43 19.68 7.15
C GLY A 55 10.72 18.77 5.94
N PHE A 56 10.14 17.55 5.90
CA PHE A 56 10.17 16.68 4.71
C PHE A 56 9.19 17.11 3.60
N GLY A 57 8.32 18.09 3.85
CA GLY A 57 7.36 18.60 2.87
C GLY A 57 6.00 17.89 2.89
N LYS A 58 5.05 18.43 2.13
CA LYS A 58 3.64 17.98 2.20
C LYS A 58 3.41 16.69 1.42
N GLY A 59 2.49 15.86 1.89
CA GLY A 59 2.14 14.60 1.22
C GLY A 59 1.25 13.69 2.04
N TYR A 60 0.93 12.56 1.41
CA TYR A 60 -0.03 11.55 1.84
C TYR A 60 0.59 10.14 1.89
N SER A 61 1.90 10.00 1.66
CA SER A 61 2.54 8.69 1.72
C SER A 61 2.60 8.15 3.15
N GLN A 62 2.54 6.83 3.28
CA GLN A 62 2.89 6.16 4.53
C GLN A 62 4.39 6.40 4.82
N PRO A 63 4.80 6.61 6.09
CA PRO A 63 6.19 6.56 6.48
C PRO A 63 6.71 5.10 6.44
N VAL A 64 7.97 4.92 6.07
CA VAL A 64 8.61 3.60 6.00
C VAL A 64 9.75 3.54 7.00
N PHE A 65 9.73 2.53 7.87
CA PHE A 65 10.84 2.23 8.74
C PHE A 65 11.62 1.05 8.16
N ALA A 66 12.92 1.21 7.93
CA ALA A 66 13.79 0.10 7.60
C ALA A 66 15.24 0.41 8.00
N GLU A 67 15.98 -0.63 8.37
CA GLU A 67 17.42 -0.55 8.69
C GLU A 67 17.80 0.57 9.68
N GLY A 68 16.94 0.81 10.70
CA GLY A 68 17.17 1.85 11.70
C GLY A 68 17.00 3.27 11.19
N LYS A 69 16.33 3.47 10.05
CA LYS A 69 16.02 4.77 9.47
C LYS A 69 14.51 4.91 9.22
N ILE A 70 14.05 6.15 9.20
CA ILE A 70 12.69 6.53 8.83
C ILE A 70 12.75 7.23 7.47
N PHE A 71 12.03 6.72 6.49
CA PHE A 71 11.92 7.27 5.14
C PHE A 71 10.54 7.89 4.93
N VAL A 72 10.51 9.13 4.44
CA VAL A 72 9.26 9.87 4.20
C VAL A 72 9.40 10.67 2.91
N THR A 73 8.39 10.62 2.04
CA THR A 73 8.35 11.47 0.84
C THR A 73 7.70 12.81 1.16
N GLY A 74 7.99 13.86 0.41
CA GLY A 74 7.21 15.09 0.48
C GLY A 74 7.43 16.00 -0.72
N GLN A 75 6.51 16.93 -0.92
CA GLN A 75 6.65 17.97 -1.95
C GLN A 75 7.41 19.16 -1.38
N LYS A 76 8.49 19.55 -2.05
CA LYS A 76 9.33 20.72 -1.75
C LYS A 76 9.70 21.48 -3.03
N TYR A 77 10.43 22.57 -2.87
CA TYR A 77 11.12 23.30 -3.95
C TYR A 77 10.25 23.64 -5.18
N ASP A 78 8.98 23.96 -4.95
CA ASP A 78 7.99 24.24 -6.00
C ASP A 78 7.86 23.10 -7.03
N THR A 79 6.99 22.13 -6.74
CA THR A 79 6.66 20.97 -7.60
C THR A 79 7.71 19.86 -7.71
N VAL A 80 8.57 19.71 -6.69
CA VAL A 80 9.56 18.62 -6.63
C VAL A 80 9.18 17.61 -5.55
N ASP A 81 9.12 16.34 -5.93
CA ASP A 81 9.01 15.23 -4.98
C ASP A 81 10.40 14.90 -4.41
N VAL A 82 10.49 14.87 -3.08
CA VAL A 82 11.70 14.52 -2.34
C VAL A 82 11.49 13.30 -1.47
N LEU A 83 12.53 12.50 -1.28
CA LEU A 83 12.61 11.43 -0.29
C LEU A 83 13.62 11.85 0.77
N SER A 84 13.21 11.86 2.02
CA SER A 84 14.08 12.21 3.16
C SER A 84 14.28 10.99 4.04
N ALA A 85 15.50 10.80 4.53
CA ALA A 85 15.83 9.79 5.54
C ALA A 85 16.19 10.46 6.86
N TYR A 86 15.63 9.93 7.94
CA TYR A 86 15.89 10.37 9.31
C TYR A 86 16.43 9.22 10.15
N ASP A 87 17.27 9.52 11.13
CA ASP A 87 17.59 8.57 12.19
C ASP A 87 16.39 8.39 13.15
N LEU A 88 16.55 7.49 14.13
CA LEU A 88 15.49 7.20 15.10
C LEU A 88 15.22 8.33 16.10
N ASN A 89 16.08 9.35 16.15
CA ASN A 89 15.89 10.55 16.95
C ASN A 89 15.24 11.69 16.13
N GLY A 90 14.94 11.45 14.86
CA GLY A 90 14.37 12.46 13.95
C GLY A 90 15.39 13.41 13.33
N THR A 91 16.69 13.08 13.40
CA THR A 91 17.74 13.87 12.73
C THR A 91 17.77 13.54 11.25
N LEU A 92 17.69 14.56 10.39
CA LEU A 92 17.83 14.40 8.94
C LEU A 92 19.21 13.85 8.59
N LEU A 93 19.26 12.75 7.85
CA LEU A 93 20.48 12.12 7.35
C LEU A 93 20.78 12.56 5.92
N TRP A 94 19.78 12.48 5.04
CA TRP A 94 19.88 12.90 3.65
C TRP A 94 18.49 13.21 3.08
N GLU A 95 18.47 13.96 1.98
CA GLU A 95 17.27 14.25 1.19
C GLU A 95 17.60 14.21 -0.30
N THR A 96 16.73 13.58 -1.08
CA THR A 96 16.93 13.35 -2.51
C THR A 96 15.70 13.79 -3.28
N ALA A 97 15.86 14.77 -4.18
CA ALA A 97 14.87 15.07 -5.19
C ALA A 97 14.83 13.94 -6.22
N TYR A 98 13.66 13.33 -6.42
CA TYR A 98 13.53 12.12 -7.27
C TYR A 98 12.53 12.29 -8.42
N GLY A 99 11.93 13.46 -8.57
CA GLY A 99 11.11 13.76 -9.73
C GLY A 99 10.17 14.91 -9.51
N ARG A 100 9.31 15.16 -10.49
CA ARG A 100 8.30 16.21 -10.38
C ARG A 100 7.05 15.68 -9.70
N SER A 101 6.48 16.51 -8.83
CA SER A 101 5.16 16.26 -8.28
C SER A 101 4.09 16.35 -9.35
N TRP A 102 2.93 15.77 -9.05
CA TRP A 102 1.70 16.10 -9.75
C TRP A 102 1.34 17.57 -9.48
N THR A 103 0.99 18.35 -10.49
CA THR A 103 0.75 19.80 -10.34
C THR A 103 -0.72 20.20 -10.48
N ARG A 104 -1.64 19.23 -10.49
CA ARG A 104 -3.09 19.49 -10.57
C ARG A 104 -3.75 19.20 -9.22
N SER A 105 -4.89 18.52 -9.24
CA SER A 105 -5.65 18.19 -8.03
C SER A 105 -4.79 17.39 -7.03
N TYR A 106 -4.76 17.85 -5.78
CA TYR A 106 -4.01 17.20 -4.69
C TYR A 106 -2.54 16.98 -5.07
N SER A 107 -1.80 18.07 -5.28
CA SER A 107 -0.46 18.07 -5.87
C SER A 107 0.62 17.40 -5.01
N GLU A 108 0.33 17.09 -3.76
CA GLU A 108 1.29 16.58 -2.79
C GLU A 108 1.67 15.10 -3.01
N THR A 109 2.86 14.69 -2.53
CA THR A 109 3.39 13.34 -2.72
C THR A 109 2.44 12.28 -2.16
N ARG A 110 2.44 11.09 -2.76
CA ARG A 110 1.47 10.04 -2.41
C ARG A 110 1.97 8.60 -2.61
N SER A 111 3.01 8.39 -3.41
CA SER A 111 3.69 7.10 -3.48
C SER A 111 4.44 6.82 -2.18
N THR A 112 4.18 5.66 -1.57
CA THR A 112 4.97 5.14 -0.44
C THR A 112 6.17 4.38 -1.01
N PRO A 113 7.40 4.66 -0.55
CA PRO A 113 8.57 3.94 -1.01
C PRO A 113 8.50 2.46 -0.62
N THR A 114 9.02 1.59 -1.47
CA THR A 114 9.28 0.19 -1.11
C THR A 114 10.77 0.06 -0.82
N ASN A 115 11.13 -0.43 0.35
CA ASN A 115 12.51 -0.69 0.73
C ASN A 115 12.81 -2.18 0.63
N GLU A 116 13.97 -2.53 0.08
CA GLU A 116 14.55 -3.88 0.13
C GLU A 116 16.05 -3.72 0.36
N ASP A 117 16.49 -4.14 1.54
CA ASP A 117 17.86 -3.94 2.01
C ASP A 117 18.30 -2.46 1.81
N ASN A 118 19.49 -2.21 1.27
CA ASN A 118 20.02 -0.87 1.05
C ASN A 118 19.46 -0.14 -0.19
N ARG A 119 18.29 -0.56 -0.72
CA ARG A 119 17.65 0.08 -1.89
C ARG A 119 16.23 0.53 -1.57
N ILE A 120 15.87 1.69 -2.10
CA ILE A 120 14.53 2.26 -2.00
C ILE A 120 13.99 2.50 -3.40
N TYR A 121 12.81 1.96 -3.67
CA TYR A 121 12.09 2.14 -4.92
C TYR A 121 10.91 3.07 -4.70
N VAL A 122 10.83 4.16 -5.45
CA VAL A 122 9.79 5.19 -5.28
C VAL A 122 9.42 5.82 -6.62
N SER A 123 8.14 6.21 -6.75
CA SER A 123 7.64 6.91 -7.92
C SER A 123 7.21 8.33 -7.60
N SER A 124 7.45 9.26 -8.53
CA SER A 124 6.97 10.65 -8.43
C SER A 124 5.53 10.78 -8.90
N GLY A 125 4.89 11.92 -8.61
CA GLY A 125 3.50 12.18 -8.99
C GLY A 125 3.24 12.17 -10.51
N ILE A 126 4.29 12.17 -11.33
CA ILE A 126 4.22 12.01 -12.80
C ILE A 126 4.81 10.67 -13.31
N GLY A 127 5.07 9.71 -12.42
CA GLY A 127 5.48 8.36 -12.80
C GLY A 127 6.95 8.20 -13.21
N GLN A 128 7.85 8.99 -12.60
CA GLN A 128 9.29 8.71 -12.67
C GLN A 128 9.65 7.71 -11.57
N LEU A 129 10.06 6.50 -11.98
CA LEU A 129 10.46 5.42 -11.08
C LEU A 129 11.95 5.54 -10.76
N ASN A 130 12.29 5.51 -9.48
CA ASN A 130 13.65 5.68 -9.01
C ASN A 130 14.06 4.51 -8.12
N CYS A 131 15.35 4.16 -8.18
CA CYS A 131 16.02 3.37 -7.16
C CYS A 131 17.09 4.23 -6.48
N ILE A 132 17.00 4.34 -5.17
CA ILE A 132 17.81 5.22 -4.33
C ILE A 132 18.56 4.37 -3.31
N ASN A 133 19.83 4.68 -3.08
CA ASN A 133 20.63 4.07 -2.03
C ASN A 133 20.10 4.49 -0.64
N ALA A 134 19.65 3.53 0.17
CA ALA A 134 19.02 3.81 1.47
C ALA A 134 19.99 4.46 2.48
N THR A 135 21.30 4.27 2.29
CA THR A 135 22.33 4.82 3.18
C THR A 135 22.78 6.22 2.74
N THR A 136 23.02 6.44 1.44
CA THR A 136 23.61 7.70 0.95
C THR A 136 22.61 8.68 0.37
N GLY A 137 21.40 8.23 0.00
CA GLY A 137 20.42 9.03 -0.74
C GLY A 137 20.74 9.17 -2.24
N GLU A 138 21.82 8.59 -2.74
CA GLU A 138 22.17 8.69 -4.16
C GLU A 138 21.20 7.90 -5.03
N ILE A 139 20.76 8.50 -6.14
CA ILE A 139 19.99 7.81 -7.17
C ILE A 139 20.93 6.80 -7.86
N ILE A 140 20.58 5.52 -7.79
CA ILE A 140 21.30 4.43 -8.46
C ILE A 140 20.87 4.38 -9.93
N TRP A 141 19.56 4.45 -10.18
CA TRP A 141 18.98 4.55 -11.51
C TRP A 141 17.59 5.22 -11.42
N ASN A 142 17.13 5.79 -12.53
CA ASN A 142 15.76 6.27 -12.69
C ASN A 142 15.27 6.03 -14.12
N VAL A 143 13.96 5.96 -14.29
CA VAL A 143 13.27 5.78 -15.59
C VAL A 143 12.01 6.64 -15.59
N ASP A 144 11.80 7.41 -16.66
CA ASP A 144 10.54 8.14 -16.85
C ASP A 144 9.52 7.20 -17.50
N VAL A 145 8.91 6.36 -16.66
CA VAL A 145 8.15 5.20 -17.14
C VAL A 145 6.96 5.63 -18.01
N ILE A 146 6.34 6.76 -17.69
CA ILE A 146 5.17 7.25 -18.41
C ILE A 146 5.56 7.71 -19.81
N SER A 147 6.63 8.50 -19.96
CA SER A 147 7.05 8.98 -21.28
C SER A 147 7.72 7.89 -22.12
N GLU A 148 8.53 7.01 -21.51
CA GLU A 148 9.32 6.00 -22.23
C GLU A 148 8.50 4.78 -22.66
N TYR A 149 7.36 4.50 -22.00
CA TYR A 149 6.56 3.30 -22.22
C TYR A 149 5.08 3.57 -22.53
N GLY A 150 4.75 4.80 -22.96
CA GLY A 150 3.42 5.17 -23.43
C GLY A 150 2.34 5.13 -22.35
N GLY A 151 2.71 5.48 -21.12
CA GLY A 151 1.82 5.49 -19.97
C GLY A 151 0.79 6.62 -20.00
N THR A 152 -0.36 6.40 -19.36
CA THR A 152 -1.41 7.43 -19.20
C THR A 152 -1.79 7.54 -17.74
N ILE A 153 -1.60 8.73 -17.15
CA ILE A 153 -1.94 9.02 -15.74
C ILE A 153 -3.38 9.51 -15.62
N HIS A 154 -4.12 8.99 -14.63
CA HIS A 154 -5.46 9.48 -14.30
C HIS A 154 -5.43 10.89 -13.65
N GLN A 155 -6.58 11.56 -13.63
CA GLN A 155 -6.84 12.91 -13.11
C GLN A 155 -6.23 13.32 -11.75
N HIS A 156 -5.82 12.41 -10.86
CA HIS A 156 -5.23 12.71 -9.55
C HIS A 156 -3.75 12.32 -9.40
N GLY A 157 -3.01 12.18 -10.51
CA GLY A 157 -1.58 11.88 -10.49
C GLY A 157 -1.27 10.42 -10.18
N ASP A 158 0.03 10.10 -10.14
CA ASP A 158 0.50 8.77 -9.75
C ASP A 158 0.53 8.60 -8.22
N ALA A 159 -0.01 7.49 -7.72
CA ALA A 159 -0.01 7.09 -6.31
C ALA A 159 0.52 5.68 -6.08
N GLU A 160 1.03 5.04 -7.14
CA GLU A 160 1.47 3.66 -7.08
C GLU A 160 2.72 3.51 -6.22
N CYS A 161 2.69 2.53 -5.32
CA CYS A 161 3.84 2.10 -4.55
C CYS A 161 4.53 0.97 -5.33
N PRO A 162 5.80 1.10 -5.77
CA PRO A 162 6.45 0.10 -6.62
C PRO A 162 6.45 -1.30 -6.01
N LEU A 163 6.24 -2.35 -6.81
CA LEU A 163 6.20 -3.73 -6.36
C LEU A 163 7.51 -4.44 -6.68
N ILE A 164 8.11 -5.11 -5.70
CA ILE A 164 9.29 -5.95 -5.90
C ILE A 164 8.87 -7.41 -6.04
N VAL A 165 9.38 -8.08 -7.09
CA VAL A 165 9.14 -9.50 -7.35
C VAL A 165 10.46 -10.17 -7.76
N GLY A 166 11.11 -10.83 -6.82
CA GLY A 166 12.43 -11.42 -7.06
C GLY A 166 13.43 -10.35 -7.50
N GLU A 167 14.00 -10.47 -8.70
CA GLU A 167 14.95 -9.51 -9.27
C GLU A 167 14.28 -8.35 -10.03
N LEU A 168 12.97 -8.23 -9.93
CA LEU A 168 12.17 -7.26 -10.68
C LEU A 168 11.60 -6.17 -9.78
N VAL A 169 11.50 -4.97 -10.33
CA VAL A 169 10.56 -3.94 -9.89
C VAL A 169 9.50 -3.77 -10.96
N VAL A 170 8.24 -3.92 -10.58
CA VAL A 170 7.07 -3.90 -11.46
C VAL A 170 6.33 -2.58 -11.28
N PHE A 171 5.97 -1.97 -12.41
CA PHE A 171 5.29 -0.68 -12.45
C PHE A 171 4.14 -0.70 -13.45
N THR A 172 3.01 -0.10 -13.08
CA THR A 172 1.84 0.05 -13.95
C THR A 172 1.99 1.27 -14.82
N THR A 173 1.94 1.09 -16.13
CA THR A 173 1.95 2.22 -17.08
C THR A 173 0.53 2.64 -17.41
N GLY A 174 -0.35 1.65 -17.61
CA GLY A 174 -1.58 1.84 -18.37
C GLY A 174 -1.30 2.49 -19.74
N GLY A 175 -2.37 2.93 -20.40
CA GLY A 175 -2.27 3.57 -21.72
C GLY A 175 -2.33 2.56 -22.86
N ASP A 176 -2.03 3.04 -24.07
CA ASP A 176 -2.32 2.29 -25.30
C ASP A 176 -1.19 1.31 -25.70
N GLU A 177 0.00 1.45 -25.11
CA GLU A 177 1.14 0.59 -25.44
C GLU A 177 1.30 -0.58 -24.46
N ASN A 178 1.30 -0.30 -23.15
CA ASN A 178 1.61 -1.29 -22.12
C ASN A 178 0.60 -1.21 -20.96
N THR A 179 0.35 -2.34 -20.30
CA THR A 179 -0.38 -2.37 -19.01
C THR A 179 0.61 -2.27 -17.84
N LEU A 180 1.68 -3.07 -17.91
CA LEU A 180 2.75 -3.17 -16.93
C LEU A 180 4.09 -3.17 -17.65
N VAL A 181 5.11 -2.70 -16.96
CA VAL A 181 6.52 -2.93 -17.32
C VAL A 181 7.25 -3.42 -16.08
N ALA A 182 8.09 -4.43 -16.26
CA ALA A 182 9.03 -4.87 -15.23
C ALA A 182 10.45 -4.50 -15.61
N PHE A 183 11.19 -4.02 -14.63
CA PHE A 183 12.57 -3.61 -14.75
C PHE A 183 13.44 -4.48 -13.86
N ASN A 184 14.69 -4.69 -14.26
CA ASN A 184 15.70 -5.25 -13.37
C ASN A 184 15.89 -4.29 -12.19
N LYS A 185 15.68 -4.77 -10.97
CA LYS A 185 15.69 -3.92 -9.76
C LYS A 185 17.05 -3.28 -9.47
N HIS A 186 18.14 -3.83 -9.99
CA HIS A 186 19.50 -3.31 -9.77
C HIS A 186 19.92 -2.26 -10.79
N SER A 187 19.45 -2.35 -12.04
CA SER A 187 19.90 -1.48 -13.14
C SER A 187 18.83 -0.56 -13.72
N GLY A 188 17.55 -0.81 -13.44
CA GLY A 188 16.44 -0.08 -14.06
C GLY A 188 16.20 -0.46 -15.52
N SER A 189 16.90 -1.45 -16.07
CA SER A 189 16.72 -1.88 -17.46
C SER A 189 15.43 -2.68 -17.63
N PRO A 190 14.65 -2.48 -18.71
CA PRO A 190 13.41 -3.22 -18.93
C PRO A 190 13.70 -4.71 -19.15
N VAL A 191 12.87 -5.57 -18.53
CA VAL A 191 12.95 -7.04 -18.65
C VAL A 191 11.80 -7.56 -19.49
N TRP A 192 10.57 -7.18 -19.16
CA TRP A 192 9.38 -7.54 -19.92
C TRP A 192 8.34 -6.43 -19.89
N LYS A 193 7.39 -6.52 -20.83
CA LYS A 193 6.25 -5.61 -20.94
C LYS A 193 4.98 -6.41 -21.14
N THR A 194 3.93 -6.03 -20.42
CA THR A 194 2.59 -6.61 -20.62
C THR A 194 1.86 -5.79 -21.68
N ARG A 195 1.33 -6.46 -22.72
CA ARG A 195 0.53 -5.80 -23.76
C ARG A 195 -0.60 -4.95 -23.16
N SER A 196 -0.92 -3.84 -23.80
CA SER A 196 -2.03 -2.99 -23.37
C SER A 196 -3.39 -3.72 -23.47
N LEU A 197 -4.25 -3.48 -22.48
CA LEU A 197 -5.69 -3.74 -22.52
C LEU A 197 -6.51 -2.43 -22.59
N GLY A 198 -5.84 -1.31 -22.86
CA GLY A 198 -6.39 0.03 -22.79
C GLY A 198 -6.70 0.50 -21.36
N GLY A 199 -7.10 1.77 -21.27
CA GLY A 199 -7.35 2.45 -20.00
C GLY A 199 -6.07 2.99 -19.37
N ALA A 200 -6.19 4.13 -18.70
CA ALA A 200 -5.09 4.74 -17.97
C ALA A 200 -4.68 3.88 -16.76
N LYS A 201 -3.50 4.14 -16.18
CA LYS A 201 -3.20 3.59 -14.85
C LYS A 201 -4.20 4.17 -13.84
N SER A 202 -4.54 3.39 -12.84
CA SER A 202 -5.30 3.88 -11.69
C SER A 202 -4.37 4.24 -10.54
N TYR A 203 -4.89 4.31 -9.31
CA TYR A 203 -4.13 4.68 -8.12
C TYR A 203 -3.70 3.46 -7.28
N ALA A 204 -4.45 2.37 -7.38
CA ALA A 204 -4.20 1.13 -6.68
C ALA A 204 -2.84 0.54 -7.08
N SER A 205 -2.02 0.24 -6.08
CA SER A 205 -0.71 -0.35 -6.32
C SER A 205 -0.82 -1.84 -6.65
N PRO A 206 0.06 -2.40 -7.50
CA PRO A 206 0.04 -3.81 -7.83
C PRO A 206 0.40 -4.67 -6.61
N VAL A 207 -0.07 -5.92 -6.60
CA VAL A 207 0.20 -6.91 -5.54
C VAL A 207 0.72 -8.21 -6.13
N LEU A 208 1.67 -8.84 -5.45
CA LEU A 208 2.09 -10.20 -5.73
C LEU A 208 1.18 -11.16 -4.96
N ALA A 209 0.55 -12.08 -5.67
CA ALA A 209 -0.34 -13.09 -5.14
C ALA A 209 0.16 -14.49 -5.48
N GLU A 210 -0.36 -15.49 -4.79
CA GLU A 210 -0.03 -16.89 -5.02
C GLU A 210 -1.29 -17.75 -4.91
N PHE A 211 -1.43 -18.72 -5.82
CA PHE A 211 -2.49 -19.73 -5.83
C PHE A 211 -1.86 -21.07 -6.17
N GLU A 212 -2.04 -22.07 -5.30
CA GLU A 212 -1.47 -23.42 -5.47
C GLU A 212 0.04 -23.42 -5.82
N GLY A 213 0.81 -22.53 -5.21
CA GLY A 213 2.25 -22.38 -5.44
C GLY A 213 2.64 -21.59 -6.71
N LYS A 214 1.67 -21.18 -7.54
CA LYS A 214 1.90 -20.34 -8.72
C LYS A 214 1.71 -18.87 -8.36
N LYS A 215 2.73 -18.06 -8.62
CA LYS A 215 2.70 -16.61 -8.37
C LYS A 215 2.12 -15.85 -9.56
N PHE A 216 1.43 -14.76 -9.27
CA PHE A 216 0.89 -13.83 -10.26
C PHE A 216 0.84 -12.41 -9.71
N ILE A 217 0.96 -11.42 -10.58
CA ILE A 217 0.84 -10.00 -10.24
C ILE A 217 -0.58 -9.57 -10.55
N LEU A 218 -1.28 -9.00 -9.57
CA LEU A 218 -2.56 -8.33 -9.79
C LEU A 218 -2.36 -6.83 -9.90
N VAL A 219 -3.01 -6.23 -10.89
CA VAL A 219 -3.01 -4.79 -11.12
C VAL A 219 -4.40 -4.30 -11.51
N GLN A 220 -4.73 -3.07 -11.12
CA GLN A 220 -5.98 -2.41 -11.49
C GLN A 220 -5.69 -1.17 -12.35
N THR A 221 -6.14 -1.19 -13.61
CA THR A 221 -6.17 0.00 -14.47
C THR A 221 -7.49 0.74 -14.29
N THR A 222 -7.75 1.81 -15.04
CA THR A 222 -9.07 2.45 -15.01
C THR A 222 -10.19 1.57 -15.55
N ARG A 223 -9.87 0.47 -16.23
CA ARG A 223 -10.85 -0.43 -16.82
C ARG A 223 -10.84 -1.83 -16.23
N ASN A 224 -9.66 -2.39 -16.02
CA ASN A 224 -9.52 -3.83 -15.80
C ASN A 224 -8.84 -4.14 -14.47
N LEU A 225 -9.26 -5.24 -13.84
CA LEU A 225 -8.41 -6.04 -12.97
C LEU A 225 -7.65 -7.03 -13.85
N VAL A 226 -6.33 -7.08 -13.74
CA VAL A 226 -5.48 -7.91 -14.60
C VAL A 226 -4.58 -8.76 -13.73
N ALA A 227 -4.47 -10.05 -14.05
CA ALA A 227 -3.41 -10.91 -13.56
C ALA A 227 -2.35 -11.11 -14.65
N ALA A 228 -1.09 -10.91 -14.28
CA ALA A 228 0.06 -11.16 -15.14
C ALA A 228 1.01 -12.20 -14.52
N ASP A 229 1.60 -13.02 -15.38
CA ASP A 229 2.67 -13.94 -15.00
C ASP A 229 3.92 -13.14 -14.64
N PRO A 230 4.53 -13.32 -13.46
CA PRO A 230 5.67 -12.51 -13.05
C PRO A 230 6.95 -12.78 -13.85
N SER A 231 7.03 -13.94 -14.53
CA SER A 231 8.23 -14.36 -15.25
C SER A 231 8.38 -13.68 -16.61
N ASP A 232 7.29 -13.43 -17.31
CA ASP A 232 7.29 -12.91 -18.69
C ASP A 232 6.27 -11.78 -18.94
N GLY A 233 5.46 -11.42 -17.94
CA GLY A 233 4.46 -10.38 -18.05
C GLY A 233 3.25 -10.75 -18.90
N ARG A 234 3.07 -12.01 -19.32
CA ARG A 234 1.88 -12.39 -20.09
C ARG A 234 0.64 -12.24 -19.22
N ILE A 235 -0.46 -11.82 -19.85
CA ILE A 235 -1.76 -11.75 -19.18
C ILE A 235 -2.26 -13.18 -18.98
N LEU A 236 -2.51 -13.53 -17.72
CA LEU A 236 -3.15 -14.79 -17.33
C LEU A 236 -4.66 -14.68 -17.50
N TRP A 237 -5.23 -13.58 -17.01
CA TRP A 237 -6.63 -13.23 -17.20
C TRP A 237 -6.85 -11.74 -16.96
N SER A 238 -8.01 -11.25 -17.39
CA SER A 238 -8.47 -9.90 -17.10
C SER A 238 -9.97 -9.88 -16.84
N TYR A 239 -10.40 -9.01 -15.93
CA TYR A 239 -11.81 -8.78 -15.62
C TYR A 239 -12.15 -7.31 -15.86
N ASP A 240 -13.22 -7.04 -16.60
CA ASP A 240 -13.68 -5.67 -16.85
C ASP A 240 -14.34 -5.11 -15.59
N LEU A 241 -13.62 -4.26 -14.85
CA LEU A 241 -14.13 -3.58 -13.66
C LEU A 241 -14.97 -2.35 -14.02
N ILE A 242 -14.77 -1.74 -15.21
CA ILE A 242 -15.45 -0.48 -15.56
C ILE A 242 -16.96 -0.64 -15.65
N GLN A 243 -17.46 -1.86 -15.87
CA GLN A 243 -18.88 -2.17 -15.90
C GLN A 243 -19.57 -1.87 -14.55
N TYR A 244 -18.82 -1.83 -13.45
CA TYR A 244 -19.32 -1.47 -12.12
C TYR A 244 -19.23 0.02 -11.81
N HIS A 245 -18.60 0.80 -12.69
CA HIS A 245 -18.42 2.24 -12.53
C HIS A 245 -19.52 2.99 -13.30
N ILE A 246 -20.76 2.87 -12.81
CA ILE A 246 -21.98 3.35 -13.48
C ILE A 246 -22.17 4.87 -13.39
N GLY A 247 -21.57 5.51 -12.39
CA GLY A 247 -21.59 6.96 -12.21
C GLY A 247 -20.53 7.70 -13.04
N SER A 248 -20.67 9.02 -13.15
CA SER A 248 -19.63 9.89 -13.73
C SER A 248 -18.53 10.23 -12.72
N GLN A 249 -18.84 10.22 -11.42
CA GLN A 249 -17.87 10.45 -10.35
C GLN A 249 -17.00 9.22 -10.17
N GLY A 250 -15.69 9.42 -10.00
CA GLY A 250 -14.77 8.34 -9.69
C GLY A 250 -14.59 7.28 -10.78
N LYS A 251 -15.17 7.45 -11.98
CA LYS A 251 -15.10 6.43 -13.02
C LYS A 251 -13.65 6.08 -13.38
N GLY A 252 -13.25 4.86 -13.01
CA GLY A 252 -11.90 4.34 -13.24
C GLY A 252 -10.91 4.61 -12.09
N ALA A 253 -11.38 5.20 -11.00
CA ALA A 253 -10.60 5.46 -9.79
C ALA A 253 -10.57 4.22 -8.88
N ASN A 254 -9.78 3.22 -9.25
CA ASN A 254 -9.40 2.12 -8.37
C ASN A 254 -8.27 2.61 -7.44
N THR A 255 -8.54 2.63 -6.15
CA THR A 255 -7.76 3.38 -5.14
C THR A 255 -7.09 2.49 -4.10
N ASN A 256 -7.60 1.27 -3.91
CA ASN A 256 -7.05 0.31 -2.96
C ASN A 256 -6.39 -0.84 -3.73
N PRO A 257 -5.18 -1.29 -3.35
CA PRO A 257 -4.62 -2.55 -3.83
C PRO A 257 -5.62 -3.70 -3.65
N ALA A 258 -5.61 -4.66 -4.57
CA ALA A 258 -6.42 -5.87 -4.41
C ALA A 258 -5.97 -6.62 -3.15
N LEU A 259 -6.91 -7.11 -2.34
CA LEU A 259 -6.61 -7.94 -1.19
C LEU A 259 -6.80 -9.41 -1.60
N VAL A 260 -5.78 -10.24 -1.40
CA VAL A 260 -5.81 -11.66 -1.73
C VAL A 260 -5.71 -12.49 -0.46
N PHE A 261 -6.65 -13.41 -0.29
CA PHE A 261 -6.72 -14.35 0.84
C PHE A 261 -7.57 -15.55 0.42
N ASN A 262 -7.36 -16.72 1.02
CA ASN A 262 -8.21 -17.91 0.83
C ASN A 262 -8.58 -18.23 -0.64
N ASN A 263 -7.66 -18.02 -1.58
CA ASN A 263 -7.90 -18.18 -3.03
C ASN A 263 -8.98 -17.25 -3.60
N GLU A 264 -9.15 -16.08 -2.99
CA GLU A 264 -10.10 -15.05 -3.39
C GLU A 264 -9.40 -13.72 -3.57
N VAL A 265 -9.95 -12.89 -4.46
CA VAL A 265 -9.46 -11.55 -4.78
C VAL A 265 -10.56 -10.54 -4.48
N PHE A 266 -10.29 -9.63 -3.56
CA PHE A 266 -11.20 -8.57 -3.16
C PHE A 266 -10.74 -7.22 -3.72
N VAL A 267 -11.66 -6.44 -4.29
CA VAL A 267 -11.40 -5.08 -4.79
C VAL A 267 -12.53 -4.11 -4.41
N THR A 268 -12.18 -2.84 -4.21
CA THR A 268 -13.10 -1.76 -3.83
C THR A 268 -12.50 -0.38 -4.14
N SER A 269 -13.36 0.61 -4.44
CA SER A 269 -12.95 1.92 -4.95
C SER A 269 -13.74 3.13 -4.43
N GLY A 270 -14.81 2.94 -3.66
CA GLY A 270 -15.75 4.01 -3.32
C GLY A 270 -16.55 4.51 -4.52
N TYR A 271 -17.04 5.76 -4.45
CA TYR A 271 -17.85 6.39 -5.51
C TYR A 271 -19.08 5.58 -5.92
N ASP A 272 -19.73 4.93 -4.95
CA ASP A 272 -20.86 4.00 -5.16
C ASP A 272 -20.54 2.80 -6.08
N HIS A 273 -19.26 2.55 -6.37
CA HIS A 273 -18.83 1.33 -7.03
C HIS A 273 -18.86 0.20 -6.01
N PRO A 274 -19.56 -0.92 -6.28
CA PRO A 274 -19.66 -2.01 -5.34
C PRO A 274 -18.29 -2.61 -5.04
N ALA A 275 -18.05 -2.96 -3.78
CA ALA A 275 -17.01 -3.92 -3.47
C ALA A 275 -17.33 -5.26 -4.12
N THR A 276 -16.30 -5.94 -4.61
CA THR A 276 -16.47 -7.23 -5.27
C THR A 276 -15.44 -8.23 -4.74
N LEU A 277 -15.89 -9.47 -4.57
CA LEU A 277 -15.05 -10.61 -4.27
C LEU A 277 -15.12 -11.59 -5.41
N PHE A 278 -13.95 -12.05 -5.84
CA PHE A 278 -13.81 -13.06 -6.88
C PHE A 278 -13.18 -14.33 -6.30
N SER A 279 -13.66 -15.49 -6.70
CA SER A 279 -13.03 -16.78 -6.40
C SER A 279 -12.10 -17.19 -7.54
N ILE A 280 -10.90 -17.65 -7.21
CA ILE A 280 -9.96 -18.26 -8.16
C ILE A 280 -10.37 -19.74 -8.34
N LYS A 281 -10.62 -20.16 -9.58
CA LYS A 281 -11.30 -21.44 -9.87
C LYS A 281 -10.40 -22.59 -10.28
N ASP A 282 -9.28 -22.30 -10.91
CA ASP A 282 -8.48 -23.31 -11.60
C ASP A 282 -6.99 -22.98 -11.63
N GLU A 283 -6.23 -23.90 -12.22
CA GLU A 283 -4.78 -23.80 -12.38
C GLU A 283 -4.32 -22.65 -13.29
N ASN A 284 -5.23 -22.05 -14.06
CA ASN A 284 -5.00 -20.84 -14.86
C ASN A 284 -5.27 -19.57 -14.04
N MET A 285 -5.65 -19.74 -12.78
CA MET A 285 -6.01 -18.71 -11.83
C MET A 285 -7.22 -17.89 -12.27
N ALA A 286 -8.06 -18.40 -13.17
CA ALA A 286 -9.23 -17.69 -13.66
C ALA A 286 -10.17 -17.31 -12.51
N VAL A 287 -10.79 -16.14 -12.61
CA VAL A 287 -11.65 -15.59 -11.55
C VAL A 287 -13.13 -15.59 -11.94
N GLU A 288 -13.99 -15.94 -10.99
CA GLU A 288 -15.44 -15.78 -11.07
C GLU A 288 -15.92 -14.85 -9.97
N LEU A 289 -16.86 -13.96 -10.28
CA LEU A 289 -17.49 -13.10 -9.29
C LEU A 289 -18.27 -13.96 -8.28
N LYS A 290 -17.89 -13.92 -7.00
CA LYS A 290 -18.58 -14.60 -5.91
C LYS A 290 -19.74 -13.76 -5.38
N TRP A 291 -19.48 -12.50 -5.05
CA TRP A 291 -20.49 -11.57 -4.59
C TRP A 291 -20.10 -10.11 -4.84
N LYS A 292 -21.11 -9.23 -4.75
CA LYS A 292 -20.96 -7.77 -4.74
C LYS A 292 -21.61 -7.21 -3.47
N ASN A 293 -21.05 -6.14 -2.93
CA ASN A 293 -21.62 -5.41 -1.81
C ASN A 293 -21.57 -3.89 -2.09
N GLU A 294 -22.73 -3.24 -2.14
CA GLU A 294 -22.85 -1.81 -2.44
C GLU A 294 -22.51 -0.93 -1.21
N THR A 295 -22.71 -1.45 0.00
CA THR A 295 -22.38 -0.75 1.25
C THR A 295 -20.87 -0.67 1.48
N PHE A 296 -20.09 -1.71 1.15
CA PHE A 296 -18.67 -1.79 1.50
C PHE A 296 -17.72 -1.18 0.46
N ASN A 297 -18.08 0.01 -0.02
CA ASN A 297 -17.37 0.72 -1.08
C ASN A 297 -16.24 1.62 -0.51
N THR A 298 -15.15 1.03 0.00
CA THR A 298 -14.02 1.81 0.55
C THR A 298 -13.37 2.69 -0.51
N HIS A 299 -13.48 4.01 -0.34
CA HIS A 299 -12.87 4.98 -1.26
C HIS A 299 -11.34 5.03 -1.14
N ILE A 300 -10.80 5.29 0.04
CA ILE A 300 -9.36 5.29 0.32
C ILE A 300 -9.18 4.77 1.75
N GLY A 301 -7.96 4.42 2.14
CA GLY A 301 -7.67 3.96 3.52
C GLY A 301 -7.59 2.43 3.68
N GLY A 302 -7.93 1.68 2.64
CA GLY A 302 -7.74 0.24 2.54
C GLY A 302 -8.72 -0.60 3.35
N VAL A 303 -8.52 -1.92 3.28
CA VAL A 303 -9.35 -2.94 3.93
C VAL A 303 -8.44 -3.90 4.67
N VAL A 304 -8.94 -4.50 5.76
CA VAL A 304 -8.28 -5.58 6.48
C VAL A 304 -9.23 -6.76 6.65
N MET A 305 -8.74 -7.97 6.39
CA MET A 305 -9.42 -9.21 6.77
C MET A 305 -9.00 -9.63 8.18
N VAL A 306 -9.97 -9.89 9.06
CA VAL A 306 -9.77 -10.55 10.36
C VAL A 306 -10.83 -11.64 10.54
N GLU A 307 -10.40 -12.88 10.77
CA GLU A 307 -11.28 -14.00 11.16
C GLU A 307 -12.54 -14.16 10.29
N GLY A 308 -12.37 -14.16 8.96
CA GLY A 308 -13.47 -14.34 8.01
C GLY A 308 -14.34 -13.10 7.78
N ASN A 309 -13.96 -11.96 8.34
CA ASN A 309 -14.67 -10.69 8.18
C ASN A 309 -13.75 -9.64 7.56
N LEU A 310 -14.27 -8.85 6.64
CA LEU A 310 -13.60 -7.67 6.10
C LEU A 310 -13.99 -6.45 6.93
N TYR A 311 -13.02 -5.57 7.16
CA TYR A 311 -13.19 -4.31 7.88
C TYR A 311 -12.60 -3.16 7.06
N GLY A 312 -13.32 -2.06 7.01
CA GLY A 312 -12.96 -0.87 6.25
C GLY A 312 -14.03 0.20 6.42
N SER A 313 -14.20 1.03 5.41
CA SER A 313 -15.20 2.09 5.42
C SER A 313 -16.00 2.12 4.13
N ASN A 314 -17.07 2.90 4.10
CA ASN A 314 -17.78 3.23 2.87
C ASN A 314 -17.56 4.69 2.47
N TRP A 315 -18.00 5.01 1.27
CA TRP A 315 -18.07 6.34 0.72
C TRP A 315 -19.52 6.73 0.56
N GLN A 316 -19.91 7.86 1.14
CA GLN A 316 -21.20 8.49 0.88
C GLN A 316 -20.99 9.76 0.05
N HIS A 317 -19.93 10.50 0.35
CA HIS A 317 -19.35 11.53 -0.52
C HIS A 317 -17.91 11.85 -0.06
N ASN A 318 -17.21 12.79 -0.72
CA ASN A 318 -15.82 13.14 -0.40
C ASN A 318 -15.56 13.68 1.02
N ALA A 319 -16.60 13.95 1.80
CA ALA A 319 -16.49 14.47 3.16
C ALA A 319 -17.26 13.62 4.19
N LEU A 320 -17.79 12.46 3.79
CA LEU A 320 -18.55 11.59 4.67
C LEU A 320 -18.46 10.13 4.26
N GLY A 321 -18.36 9.27 5.27
CA GLY A 321 -18.54 7.84 5.18
C GLY A 321 -18.61 7.24 6.57
N LYS A 322 -18.91 5.96 6.62
CA LYS A 322 -19.07 5.16 7.84
C LYS A 322 -18.10 3.99 7.83
N TRP A 323 -17.87 3.41 9.00
CA TRP A 323 -17.12 2.18 9.14
C TRP A 323 -18.03 1.00 8.88
N VAL A 324 -17.49 -0.02 8.24
CA VAL A 324 -18.28 -1.16 7.78
C VAL A 324 -17.52 -2.46 8.02
N SER A 325 -18.26 -3.50 8.39
CA SER A 325 -17.80 -4.87 8.33
C SER A 325 -18.69 -5.71 7.43
N VAL A 326 -18.08 -6.64 6.70
CA VAL A 326 -18.75 -7.59 5.81
C VAL A 326 -18.29 -9.00 6.12
N ASN A 327 -19.23 -9.94 6.16
CA ASN A 327 -18.92 -11.37 6.20
C ASN A 327 -18.31 -11.77 4.86
N CYS A 328 -17.08 -12.27 4.87
CA CYS A 328 -16.33 -12.51 3.65
C CYS A 328 -16.89 -13.67 2.82
N GLU A 329 -17.53 -14.66 3.47
CA GLU A 329 -18.08 -15.81 2.78
C GLU A 329 -19.36 -15.44 2.02
N THR A 330 -20.29 -14.75 2.68
CA THR A 330 -21.62 -14.44 2.12
C THR A 330 -21.68 -13.11 1.37
N GLY A 331 -20.77 -12.17 1.68
CA GLY A 331 -20.83 -10.80 1.19
C GLY A 331 -21.85 -9.92 1.90
N GLU A 332 -22.51 -10.44 2.94
CA GLU A 332 -23.50 -9.69 3.72
C GLU A 332 -22.82 -8.68 4.64
N THR A 333 -23.39 -7.47 4.71
CA THR A 333 -22.95 -6.43 5.65
C THR A 333 -23.28 -6.87 7.07
N ASN A 334 -22.26 -7.03 7.90
CA ASN A 334 -22.41 -7.28 9.33
C ASN A 334 -22.97 -6.05 10.04
N TRP A 335 -22.33 -4.90 9.80
CA TRP A 335 -22.74 -3.59 10.33
C TRP A 335 -22.17 -2.45 9.49
N GLU A 336 -22.86 -1.30 9.55
CA GLU A 336 -22.46 -0.01 9.00
C GLU A 336 -22.67 1.05 10.10
N GLU A 337 -21.59 1.50 10.74
CA GLU A 337 -21.66 2.35 11.93
C GLU A 337 -20.89 3.66 11.75
N GLU A 338 -21.44 4.73 12.32
CA GLU A 338 -20.83 6.06 12.29
C GLU A 338 -19.80 6.21 13.41
N TRP A 339 -18.59 6.63 13.05
CA TRP A 339 -17.60 7.14 13.98
C TRP A 339 -16.77 8.22 13.29
N TYR A 340 -17.21 9.48 13.44
CA TYR A 340 -16.71 10.71 12.79
C TYR A 340 -16.73 10.71 11.26
N ASN A 341 -15.92 9.86 10.62
CA ASN A 341 -15.81 9.75 9.17
C ASN A 341 -15.15 8.43 8.77
N LYS A 342 -15.08 8.19 7.46
CA LYS A 342 -14.25 7.14 6.85
C LYS A 342 -12.75 7.46 6.99
N GLY A 343 -11.89 6.49 6.70
CA GLY A 343 -10.45 6.73 6.67
C GLY A 343 -9.61 5.47 6.60
N SER A 344 -8.36 5.58 7.05
CA SER A 344 -7.38 4.49 6.99
C SER A 344 -7.60 3.45 8.09
N ILE A 345 -7.40 2.18 7.72
CA ILE A 345 -7.46 1.04 8.64
C ILE A 345 -6.22 0.16 8.51
N ILE A 346 -5.65 -0.19 9.66
CA ILE A 346 -4.59 -1.20 9.80
C ILE A 346 -4.90 -2.14 10.98
N PHE A 347 -4.19 -3.26 11.06
CA PHE A 347 -4.35 -4.25 12.11
C PHE A 347 -2.99 -4.68 12.67
N ALA A 348 -2.90 -4.74 13.99
CA ALA A 348 -1.73 -5.30 14.67
C ALA A 348 -2.14 -5.88 16.00
N ASP A 349 -1.51 -7.01 16.36
CA ASP A 349 -1.65 -7.64 17.67
C ASP A 349 -3.11 -7.81 18.16
N GLY A 350 -4.02 -8.24 17.27
CA GLY A 350 -5.42 -8.50 17.61
C GLY A 350 -6.33 -7.27 17.65
N MET A 351 -5.82 -6.08 17.33
CA MET A 351 -6.57 -4.82 17.34
C MET A 351 -6.56 -4.17 15.96
N LEU A 352 -7.67 -3.51 15.61
CA LEU A 352 -7.75 -2.59 14.48
C LEU A 352 -7.36 -1.18 14.94
N TYR A 353 -6.68 -0.44 14.08
CA TYR A 353 -6.34 0.96 14.27
C TYR A 353 -7.01 1.75 13.15
N LEU A 354 -7.95 2.62 13.53
CA LEU A 354 -8.70 3.46 12.61
C LEU A 354 -8.14 4.87 12.68
N TYR A 355 -7.93 5.49 11.53
CA TYR A 355 -7.53 6.90 11.42
C TYR A 355 -8.48 7.60 10.45
N GLU A 356 -9.43 8.36 10.98
CA GLU A 356 -10.46 9.01 10.16
C GLU A 356 -9.92 10.24 9.44
N GLU A 357 -10.35 10.41 8.19
CA GLU A 357 -9.64 11.26 7.24
C GLU A 357 -9.94 12.76 7.36
N LYS A 358 -10.93 13.15 8.19
CA LYS A 358 -11.49 14.50 8.20
C LYS A 358 -11.01 15.36 9.36
N SER A 359 -10.97 14.82 10.57
CA SER A 359 -10.63 15.58 11.77
C SER A 359 -9.45 14.99 12.56
N GLY A 360 -8.85 13.90 12.08
CA GLY A 360 -7.67 13.28 12.68
C GLY A 360 -7.93 12.47 13.95
N ASN A 361 -9.15 11.99 14.17
CA ASN A 361 -9.41 11.06 15.26
C ASN A 361 -8.81 9.67 14.96
N VAL A 362 -8.21 9.06 15.99
CA VAL A 362 -7.61 7.74 15.93
C VAL A 362 -8.29 6.84 16.95
N ALA A 363 -8.68 5.63 16.56
CA ALA A 363 -9.28 4.64 17.45
C ALA A 363 -8.50 3.34 17.48
N LEU A 364 -8.43 2.75 18.66
CA LEU A 364 -8.10 1.35 18.88
C LEU A 364 -9.41 0.57 18.99
N VAL A 365 -9.61 -0.41 18.12
CA VAL A 365 -10.87 -1.12 17.96
C VAL A 365 -10.65 -2.61 18.11
N LYS A 366 -11.51 -3.27 18.89
CA LYS A 366 -11.55 -4.73 18.95
C LYS A 366 -12.34 -5.25 17.73
N PRO A 367 -11.75 -6.09 16.84
CA PRO A 367 -12.48 -6.69 15.73
C PRO A 367 -13.71 -7.45 16.23
N SER A 368 -14.83 -7.27 15.54
CA SER A 368 -16.13 -7.80 15.97
C SER A 368 -17.11 -7.76 14.81
N PRO A 369 -17.78 -8.87 14.45
CA PRO A 369 -18.84 -8.86 13.44
C PRO A 369 -20.18 -8.35 14.01
N GLU A 370 -20.32 -8.12 15.32
CA GLU A 370 -21.60 -7.66 15.88
C GLU A 370 -21.76 -6.13 15.88
N SER A 371 -20.66 -5.40 15.99
CA SER A 371 -20.65 -3.93 16.05
C SER A 371 -19.23 -3.35 15.99
N LEU A 372 -19.13 -2.03 15.82
CA LEU A 372 -17.87 -1.28 15.94
C LEU A 372 -17.46 -1.11 17.41
N LYS A 373 -16.60 -2.00 17.92
CA LYS A 373 -16.16 -2.00 19.34
C LYS A 373 -14.91 -1.14 19.58
N ILE A 374 -15.10 0.18 19.71
CA ILE A 374 -14.02 1.13 20.06
C ILE A 374 -13.62 0.95 21.53
N ILE A 375 -12.30 0.80 21.76
CA ILE A 375 -11.72 0.62 23.09
C ILE A 375 -11.09 1.91 23.61
N SER A 376 -10.35 2.62 22.75
CA SER A 376 -9.70 3.88 23.11
C SER A 376 -9.58 4.79 21.90
N THR A 377 -9.49 6.09 22.15
CA THR A 377 -9.32 7.08 21.09
C THR A 377 -8.32 8.16 21.51
N PHE A 378 -7.73 8.81 20.51
CA PHE A 378 -7.05 10.10 20.69
C PHE A 378 -7.17 10.91 19.39
N LYS A 379 -6.67 12.14 19.39
CA LYS A 379 -6.74 13.03 18.23
C LYS A 379 -5.36 13.53 17.82
N VAL A 380 -5.08 13.44 16.53
CA VAL A 380 -3.92 14.07 15.88
C VAL A 380 -4.26 15.54 15.61
N ASN A 381 -3.52 16.45 16.24
CA ASN A 381 -3.78 17.90 16.15
C ASN A 381 -2.74 18.66 15.33
N ASP A 382 -1.57 18.06 15.07
CA ASP A 382 -0.50 18.67 14.28
C ASP A 382 -0.63 18.31 12.79
N GLY A 383 -0.03 19.13 11.94
CA GLY A 383 -0.02 18.96 10.50
C GLY A 383 -1.17 19.66 9.78
N GLU A 384 -1.29 19.42 8.48
CA GLU A 384 -2.20 20.13 7.60
C GLU A 384 -2.77 19.28 6.47
N GLY A 385 -3.95 19.68 5.99
CA GLY A 385 -4.63 19.04 4.88
C GLY A 385 -5.54 17.90 5.33
N PRO A 386 -5.87 16.96 4.43
CA PRO A 386 -6.63 15.76 4.77
C PRO A 386 -5.74 14.70 5.46
N HIS A 387 -6.33 13.90 6.34
CA HIS A 387 -5.66 12.81 7.05
C HIS A 387 -5.62 11.52 6.20
N TRP A 388 -5.10 11.61 4.97
CA TRP A 388 -5.08 10.50 4.00
C TRP A 388 -3.89 9.56 4.12
N ALA A 389 -2.85 9.94 4.84
CA ALA A 389 -1.69 9.08 5.01
C ALA A 389 -2.04 7.86 5.88
N HIS A 390 -1.68 6.68 5.38
CA HIS A 390 -1.86 5.44 6.12
C HIS A 390 -0.96 5.43 7.35
N PRO A 391 -1.47 5.05 8.54
CA PRO A 391 -0.63 4.75 9.68
C PRO A 391 0.26 3.53 9.41
N ALA A 392 1.40 3.46 10.07
CA ALA A 392 2.27 2.30 10.08
C ALA A 392 2.63 1.89 11.50
N ILE A 393 2.83 0.59 11.72
CA ILE A 393 3.32 0.07 12.99
C ILE A 393 4.66 -0.61 12.74
N TYR A 394 5.64 -0.29 13.59
CA TYR A 394 6.94 -0.93 13.57
C TYR A 394 7.59 -0.78 14.94
N ASP A 395 8.28 -1.82 15.44
CA ASP A 395 9.01 -1.79 16.71
C ASP A 395 8.20 -1.17 17.87
N GLN A 396 6.95 -1.65 17.99
CA GLN A 396 5.97 -1.21 18.99
C GLN A 396 5.72 0.31 18.99
N LYS A 397 5.86 0.95 17.82
CA LYS A 397 5.56 2.37 17.62
C LYS A 397 4.50 2.53 16.53
N LEU A 398 3.61 3.48 16.73
CA LEU A 398 2.61 3.91 15.75
C LEU A 398 3.13 5.17 15.06
N PHE A 399 3.31 5.11 13.75
CA PHE A 399 3.71 6.22 12.92
C PHE A 399 2.48 6.79 12.22
N ILE A 400 2.19 8.06 12.46
CA ILE A 400 1.10 8.78 11.79
C ILE A 400 1.66 10.03 11.14
N ARG A 401 1.43 10.14 9.83
CA ARG A 401 1.71 11.34 9.07
C ARG A 401 0.43 12.18 8.92
N HIS A 402 0.59 13.50 8.98
CA HIS A 402 -0.42 14.46 8.55
C HIS A 402 0.27 15.62 7.85
N GLY A 403 0.08 15.74 6.53
CA GLY A 403 0.74 16.77 5.72
C GLY A 403 2.26 16.68 5.79
N SER A 404 2.88 17.70 6.41
CA SER A 404 4.33 17.84 6.57
C SER A 404 4.87 17.42 7.94
N VAL A 405 4.02 16.81 8.78
CA VAL A 405 4.37 16.36 10.14
C VAL A 405 4.23 14.85 10.26
N LEU A 406 5.25 14.20 10.83
CA LEU A 406 5.23 12.80 11.22
C LEU A 406 5.30 12.71 12.75
N MET A 407 4.33 12.03 13.34
CA MET A 407 4.23 11.77 14.77
C MET A 407 4.44 10.29 15.04
N VAL A 408 5.25 9.97 16.04
CA VAL A 408 5.55 8.60 16.46
C VAL A 408 5.11 8.42 17.89
N TYR A 409 4.22 7.46 18.11
CA TYR A 409 3.65 7.15 19.41
C TYR A 409 4.15 5.80 19.92
N ASN A 410 4.44 5.72 21.21
CA ASN A 410 4.83 4.48 21.88
C ASN A 410 3.60 3.58 22.12
N LEU A 411 3.63 2.37 21.58
CA LEU A 411 2.60 1.35 21.78
C LEU A 411 3.04 0.20 22.69
N LYS A 412 4.24 0.26 23.29
CA LYS A 412 4.75 -0.82 24.12
C LYS A 412 3.91 -0.99 25.40
N LYS A 413 3.55 -2.24 25.69
CA LYS A 413 2.82 -2.64 26.92
C LYS A 413 3.69 -2.58 28.18
#